data_AF-D3BVG7-F1
#
_entry.id   AF-D3BVG7-F1
#
_cell.length_a   1.000
_cell.length_b   1.000
_cell.length_c   1.000
_cell.angle_alpha   90.00
_cell.angle_beta   90.00
_cell.angle_gamma   90.00
#
_symmetry.space_group_name_H-M   'P 1'
#
loop_
_entity.id
_entity.type
_entity.pdbx_description
1 polymer ?
#
loop_
_entity_poly.entity_id
_entity_poly.type
_entity_poly.pdbx_seq_one_letter_code
_entity_poly.pdbx_strand_id
1 'polypeptide(L)'
;MSSTTATTPASFADCFTSATPTTTASTTTTTPTPVNNNNNNNNKKFNNNNNNGNKKVNTPSIFSEEQIQNVCKEFKLKENDLLPFTAQDPVNNNQLQGLVVKDINDFILMKLNSIDLLEYQYIHVVPKLKKYQSNALPNVSFQRYYIANKWNGMNIQVFKYFDNDGNQFIGCRPRTSHFLANNKNGNVLDIVSGILSRDQVDESQVNSTFKSGSPLLLSKLVGDSNCRSMSFELCGSLVPHIVKYDFEAELKPLMMISLDGTVSPVISSPDTDIVVSPTPIGMRDLLEPVVNQIKSDLLAKNQSYRQQNQLSENMYWFNHFLEEGRVLYILNEQNQLGVPSGNIFAIKPNDTDKFHWEQFDNGIQTKILMIVHELKEKGSPVNKTTLQAELGLDQYSWSKWEDDIMDLAILPEYDATKVTAAPKKKGQTSPTNGADTNSKQIVSNENQRLVITVGYPASGKSYFASKLAQRGWMRVNQDELGTRKKCEDNLAQYLKRGDSVIVDRCNFDIQQRRSWLKIGKQHGVKNILILWFKIDADLCKKRIVVREDHPTIPKGNEGIEIISKFQNMFVDPMDIEGFSNIETINSEEESNLALERFAQMVAQPTIEESNITNLSSLTIEAAV
;
A
#
# COMPACT_ATOMS: atom_id res chain seq x y z
N MET A 1 62.43 35.49 21.62
CA MET A 1 63.49 35.06 20.67
C MET A 1 63.48 33.54 20.57
N SER A 2 63.83 33.02 19.39
CA SER A 2 64.04 31.61 18.96
C SER A 2 62.85 30.65 18.77
N SER A 3 62.32 30.66 17.52
CA SER A 3 62.19 29.57 16.52
C SER A 3 62.07 28.08 16.90
N THR A 4 61.12 27.38 16.25
CA THR A 4 61.30 26.14 15.41
C THR A 4 59.90 25.70 14.88
N THR A 5 59.54 26.00 13.63
CA THR A 5 59.60 25.19 12.38
C THR A 5 58.68 23.96 12.32
N ALA A 6 57.78 24.04 11.33
CA ALA A 6 56.79 23.06 10.89
C ALA A 6 57.39 21.84 10.18
N THR A 7 56.60 20.78 10.06
CA THR A 7 56.88 19.64 9.17
C THR A 7 55.58 19.07 8.60
N THR A 8 55.37 19.32 7.31
CA THR A 8 54.63 18.46 6.37
C THR A 8 55.61 17.46 5.75
N PRO A 9 55.14 16.30 5.28
CA PRO A 9 55.06 16.03 3.83
C PRO A 9 53.83 15.15 3.50
N ALA A 10 53.50 14.73 2.29
CA ALA A 10 53.64 15.16 0.89
C ALA A 10 52.99 14.00 0.08
N SER A 11 52.24 14.34 -0.96
CA SER A 11 51.70 13.43 -1.97
C SER A 11 52.79 12.81 -2.85
N PHE A 12 52.64 11.57 -3.31
CA PHE A 12 53.20 11.10 -4.58
C PHE A 12 52.34 9.98 -5.20
N ALA A 13 52.16 10.09 -6.51
CA ALA A 13 51.37 9.24 -7.38
C ALA A 13 52.22 8.15 -8.08
N ASP A 14 51.49 7.19 -8.69
CA ASP A 14 51.81 6.35 -9.86
C ASP A 14 52.93 5.31 -9.78
N CYS A 15 52.57 4.03 -9.97
CA CYS A 15 52.79 3.27 -11.21
C CYS A 15 52.32 1.81 -11.02
N PHE A 16 51.43 1.30 -11.88
CA PHE A 16 51.58 0.02 -12.61
C PHE A 16 50.39 -0.20 -13.53
N THR A 17 50.69 -0.15 -14.84
CA THR A 17 49.84 -0.45 -15.99
C THR A 17 49.98 -1.91 -16.42
N SER A 18 49.11 -2.32 -17.35
CA SER A 18 49.01 -3.60 -18.11
C SER A 18 48.07 -4.64 -17.49
N ALA A 19 47.17 -5.31 -18.20
CA ALA A 19 46.81 -5.33 -19.61
C ALA A 19 45.36 -5.84 -19.75
N THR A 20 44.59 -5.26 -20.66
CA THR A 20 43.29 -5.76 -21.14
C THR A 20 43.51 -6.62 -22.39
N PRO A 21 42.85 -7.79 -22.51
CA PRO A 21 42.54 -8.36 -23.80
C PRO A 21 41.06 -8.14 -24.12
N THR A 22 40.84 -7.36 -25.17
CA THR A 22 39.63 -7.31 -25.98
C THR A 22 39.38 -8.69 -26.61
N THR A 23 38.21 -9.27 -26.37
CA THR A 23 37.63 -10.29 -27.26
C THR A 23 36.18 -9.98 -27.54
N THR A 24 35.95 -9.43 -28.72
CA THR A 24 34.70 -9.45 -29.47
C THR A 24 34.34 -10.90 -29.82
N ALA A 25 33.15 -11.35 -29.43
CA ALA A 25 32.49 -12.51 -30.05
C ALA A 25 30.98 -12.26 -30.14
N SER A 26 30.54 -12.04 -31.37
CA SER A 26 29.16 -12.02 -31.81
C SER A 26 28.64 -13.45 -32.02
N THR A 27 27.54 -13.83 -31.38
CA THR A 27 26.69 -14.96 -31.81
C THR A 27 25.26 -14.85 -31.24
N THR A 28 24.36 -14.31 -32.06
CA THR A 28 23.14 -15.01 -32.53
C THR A 28 22.36 -15.89 -31.53
N THR A 29 21.22 -15.33 -31.08
CA THR A 29 19.87 -15.92 -31.05
C THR A 29 19.72 -17.44 -30.89
N THR A 30 19.11 -17.86 -29.77
CA THR A 30 17.91 -18.71 -29.75
C THR A 30 17.14 -18.52 -28.45
N THR A 31 15.95 -17.94 -28.56
CA THR A 31 14.90 -17.84 -27.54
C THR A 31 14.22 -19.21 -27.34
N PRO A 32 14.05 -19.72 -26.11
CA PRO A 32 13.05 -20.72 -25.81
C PRO A 32 11.71 -20.03 -25.54
N THR A 33 10.70 -20.44 -26.29
CA THR A 33 9.30 -20.05 -26.17
C THR A 33 8.75 -20.46 -24.80
N PRO A 34 8.07 -19.57 -24.03
CA PRO A 34 7.41 -19.99 -22.80
C PRO A 34 6.07 -20.65 -23.14
N VAL A 35 5.92 -21.89 -22.67
CA VAL A 35 4.68 -22.68 -22.74
C VAL A 35 3.63 -22.04 -21.83
N ASN A 36 2.49 -21.71 -22.44
CA ASN A 36 1.37 -21.00 -21.87
C ASN A 36 0.52 -21.94 -20.99
N ASN A 37 0.81 -22.02 -19.69
CA ASN A 37 -0.06 -22.70 -18.71
C ASN A 37 -1.01 -21.69 -18.04
N ASN A 38 -2.19 -21.54 -18.64
CA ASN A 38 -3.34 -20.85 -18.07
C ASN A 38 -3.88 -21.63 -16.86
N ASN A 39 -3.48 -21.24 -15.64
CA ASN A 39 -4.23 -21.56 -14.42
C ASN A 39 -4.68 -20.26 -13.75
N ASN A 40 -5.94 -19.89 -14.00
CA ASN A 40 -6.65 -18.78 -13.37
C ASN A 40 -6.87 -19.07 -11.88
N ASN A 41 -5.98 -18.59 -11.02
CA ASN A 41 -6.24 -18.49 -9.58
C ASN A 41 -6.73 -17.07 -9.22
N ASN A 42 -8.03 -16.97 -8.99
CA ASN A 42 -8.73 -15.77 -8.53
C ASN A 42 -8.33 -15.40 -7.09
N ASN A 43 -7.34 -14.53 -6.93
CA ASN A 43 -7.07 -13.87 -5.65
C ASN A 43 -8.00 -12.65 -5.48
N LYS A 44 -9.16 -12.87 -4.85
CA LYS A 44 -10.00 -11.78 -4.35
C LYS A 44 -9.39 -11.21 -3.07
N LYS A 45 -9.09 -9.90 -3.11
CA LYS A 45 -8.80 -9.06 -1.95
C LYS A 45 -9.93 -9.22 -0.91
N PHE A 46 -9.56 -9.53 0.33
CA PHE A 46 -10.47 -9.51 1.48
C PHE A 46 -10.93 -8.07 1.72
N ASN A 47 -12.20 -7.80 1.42
CA ASN A 47 -12.89 -6.58 1.82
C ASN A 47 -13.77 -6.93 3.02
N ASN A 48 -13.45 -6.33 4.17
CA ASN A 48 -14.31 -6.30 5.35
C ASN A 48 -15.63 -5.59 5.01
N ASN A 49 -16.76 -6.28 5.18
CA ASN A 49 -18.08 -5.67 5.31
C ASN A 49 -18.88 -6.46 6.34
N ASN A 50 -19.18 -5.81 7.46
CA ASN A 50 -20.12 -6.29 8.48
C ASN A 50 -21.54 -5.80 8.19
N ASN A 51 -22.51 -6.69 8.47
CA ASN A 51 -23.93 -6.48 8.81
C ASN A 51 -24.87 -6.04 7.66
N ASN A 52 -26.06 -6.62 7.41
CA ASN A 52 -27.01 -7.39 8.21
C ASN A 52 -27.90 -8.28 7.32
N GLY A 53 -28.45 -9.38 7.86
CA GLY A 53 -29.64 -10.04 7.33
C GLY A 53 -29.61 -11.57 7.36
N ASN A 54 -30.23 -12.17 8.39
CA ASN A 54 -30.37 -13.62 8.62
C ASN A 54 -30.79 -14.43 7.39
N LYS A 55 -29.88 -15.27 6.90
CA LYS A 55 -30.12 -16.65 6.42
C LYS A 55 -28.77 -17.38 6.43
N LYS A 56 -28.55 -18.23 7.45
CA LYS A 56 -27.38 -19.14 7.52
C LYS A 56 -27.46 -20.08 6.31
N VAL A 57 -26.70 -19.76 5.27
CA VAL A 57 -26.28 -20.76 4.29
C VAL A 57 -25.16 -21.53 5.00
N ASN A 58 -25.47 -22.73 5.48
CA ASN A 58 -24.47 -23.63 6.08
C ASN A 58 -23.48 -24.05 5.01
N THR A 59 -22.39 -23.29 4.87
CA THR A 59 -21.17 -23.82 4.28
C THR A 59 -20.71 -24.98 5.18
N PRO A 60 -20.38 -26.18 4.64
CA PRO A 60 -19.88 -27.27 5.46
C PRO A 60 -18.64 -26.79 6.22
N SER A 61 -18.71 -26.81 7.54
CA SER A 61 -17.54 -26.52 8.37
C SER A 61 -16.51 -27.63 8.14
N ILE A 62 -15.26 -27.25 7.87
CA ILE A 62 -14.12 -28.17 7.65
C ILE A 62 -13.88 -29.07 8.88
N PHE A 63 -14.32 -28.60 10.05
CA PHE A 63 -14.20 -29.26 11.34
C PHE A 63 -15.57 -29.38 12.01
N SER A 64 -15.76 -30.47 12.74
CA SER A 64 -16.96 -30.67 13.57
C SER A 64 -16.98 -29.74 14.78
N GLU A 65 -18.17 -29.48 15.33
CA GLU A 65 -18.31 -28.69 16.58
C GLU A 65 -17.52 -29.30 17.74
N GLU A 66 -17.47 -30.63 17.83
CA GLU A 66 -16.69 -31.35 18.84
C GLU A 66 -15.18 -31.09 18.70
N GLN A 67 -14.65 -31.13 17.47
CA GLN A 67 -13.24 -30.83 17.22
C GLN A 67 -12.88 -29.40 17.65
N ILE A 68 -13.74 -28.42 17.38
CA ILE A 68 -13.53 -27.02 17.78
C ILE A 68 -13.59 -26.88 19.31
N GLN A 69 -14.55 -27.54 19.97
CA GLN A 69 -14.65 -27.53 21.43
C GLN A 69 -13.42 -28.15 22.11
N ASN A 70 -12.87 -29.23 21.55
CA ASN A 70 -11.64 -29.85 22.04
C ASN A 70 -10.45 -28.87 21.95
N VAL A 71 -10.29 -28.19 20.81
CA VAL A 71 -9.26 -27.15 20.64
C VAL A 71 -9.43 -26.03 21.66
N CYS A 72 -10.66 -25.52 21.85
CA CYS A 72 -10.95 -24.47 22.82
C CYS A 72 -10.58 -24.88 24.25
N LYS A 73 -10.86 -26.14 24.62
CA LYS A 73 -10.54 -26.67 25.95
C LYS A 73 -9.04 -26.87 26.14
N GLU A 74 -8.37 -27.45 25.16
CA GLU A 74 -6.94 -27.77 25.20
C GLU A 74 -6.08 -26.51 25.28
N PHE A 75 -6.32 -25.54 24.40
CA PHE A 75 -5.52 -24.32 24.31
C PHE A 75 -6.12 -23.12 25.05
N LYS A 76 -7.20 -23.32 25.81
CA LYS A 76 -7.90 -22.28 26.58
C LYS A 76 -8.35 -21.08 25.73
N LEU A 77 -8.93 -21.37 24.56
CA LEU A 77 -9.40 -20.38 23.59
C LEU A 77 -10.93 -20.30 23.57
N LYS A 78 -11.47 -19.21 23.02
CA LYS A 78 -12.91 -19.07 22.77
C LYS A 78 -13.22 -19.37 21.31
N GLU A 79 -14.33 -20.05 21.07
CA GLU A 79 -14.77 -20.43 19.72
C GLU A 79 -14.91 -19.23 18.77
N ASN A 80 -15.44 -18.11 19.28
CA ASN A 80 -15.62 -16.89 18.49
C ASN A 80 -14.30 -16.27 17.99
N ASP A 81 -13.16 -16.66 18.57
CA ASP A 81 -11.84 -16.12 18.24
C ASP A 81 -11.15 -16.95 17.14
N LEU A 82 -11.78 -18.03 16.67
CA LEU A 82 -11.21 -18.99 15.73
C LEU A 82 -11.78 -18.82 14.31
N LEU A 83 -10.92 -18.99 13.30
CA LEU A 83 -11.30 -19.04 11.89
C LEU A 83 -10.66 -20.26 11.21
N PRO A 84 -11.43 -21.08 10.48
CA PRO A 84 -10.85 -22.18 9.75
C PRO A 84 -10.01 -21.69 8.57
N PHE A 85 -8.92 -22.41 8.30
CA PHE A 85 -8.09 -22.21 7.13
C PHE A 85 -7.73 -23.54 6.46
N THR A 86 -7.42 -23.45 5.17
CA THR A 86 -6.79 -24.50 4.39
C THR A 86 -5.70 -23.85 3.55
N ALA A 87 -4.51 -24.41 3.59
CA ALA A 87 -3.36 -23.86 2.87
C ALA A 87 -2.47 -24.98 2.33
N GLN A 88 -1.86 -24.72 1.18
CA GLN A 88 -0.87 -25.60 0.59
C GLN A 88 0.52 -25.14 1.05
N ASP A 89 1.30 -26.05 1.62
CA ASP A 89 2.72 -25.89 1.84
C ASP A 89 3.45 -26.19 0.53
N PRO A 90 4.02 -25.18 -0.14
CA PRO A 90 4.67 -25.39 -1.43
C PRO A 90 6.05 -26.05 -1.29
N VAL A 91 6.65 -26.04 -0.09
CA VAL A 91 7.99 -26.63 0.13
C VAL A 91 7.87 -28.15 0.24
N ASN A 92 6.88 -28.63 0.99
CA ASN A 92 6.69 -30.07 1.24
C ASN A 92 5.56 -30.69 0.39
N ASN A 93 4.86 -29.88 -0.41
CA ASN A 93 3.67 -30.26 -1.16
C ASN A 93 2.55 -30.88 -0.29
N ASN A 94 2.48 -30.45 0.97
CA ASN A 94 1.47 -30.89 1.92
C ASN A 94 0.29 -29.89 1.95
N GLN A 95 -0.93 -30.41 2.11
CA GLN A 95 -2.11 -29.59 2.40
C GLN A 95 -2.34 -29.56 3.91
N LEU A 96 -2.33 -28.38 4.51
CA LEU A 96 -2.59 -28.19 5.94
C LEU A 96 -3.97 -27.56 6.13
N GLN A 97 -4.71 -28.05 7.13
CA GLN A 97 -5.96 -27.45 7.55
C GLN A 97 -5.97 -27.26 9.06
N GLY A 98 -6.58 -26.17 9.51
CA GLY A 98 -6.57 -25.83 10.92
C GLY A 98 -7.41 -24.60 11.25
N LEU A 99 -7.13 -24.04 12.42
CA LEU A 99 -7.80 -22.84 12.94
C LEU A 99 -6.78 -21.71 13.17
N VAL A 100 -7.13 -20.48 12.81
CA VAL A 100 -6.37 -19.25 13.11
C VAL A 100 -7.05 -18.50 14.24
N VAL A 101 -6.25 -18.00 15.19
CA VAL A 101 -6.68 -17.11 16.28
C VAL A 101 -6.70 -15.67 15.76
N LYS A 102 -7.88 -15.06 15.67
CA LYS A 102 -8.11 -13.78 14.95
C LYS A 102 -7.18 -12.62 15.37
N ASP A 103 -6.95 -12.45 16.66
CA ASP A 103 -6.29 -11.24 17.16
C ASP A 103 -4.76 -11.31 17.06
N ILE A 104 -4.20 -12.49 17.32
CA ILE A 104 -2.75 -12.71 17.38
C ILE A 104 -2.19 -13.40 16.14
N ASN A 105 -3.07 -13.99 15.30
CA ASN A 105 -2.75 -14.76 14.09
C ASN A 105 -1.97 -16.06 14.31
N ASP A 106 -1.81 -16.48 15.57
CA ASP A 106 -1.45 -17.85 15.93
C ASP A 106 -2.38 -18.84 15.24
N PHE A 107 -1.91 -20.04 14.99
CA PHE A 107 -2.68 -21.03 14.26
C PHE A 107 -2.41 -22.44 14.75
N ILE A 108 -3.41 -23.29 14.60
CA ILE A 108 -3.48 -24.64 15.15
C ILE A 108 -3.67 -25.58 13.98
N LEU A 109 -2.72 -26.49 13.79
CA LEU A 109 -2.81 -27.52 12.76
C LEU A 109 -3.63 -28.70 13.29
N MET A 110 -4.62 -29.09 12.51
CA MET A 110 -5.56 -30.16 12.86
C MET A 110 -5.59 -31.28 11.82
N LYS A 111 -5.37 -30.96 10.55
CA LYS A 111 -5.27 -31.95 9.47
C LYS A 111 -4.05 -31.73 8.60
N LEU A 112 -3.47 -32.84 8.15
CA LEU A 112 -2.42 -32.89 7.15
C LEU A 112 -2.86 -33.83 6.02
N ASN A 113 -2.89 -33.35 4.78
CA ASN A 113 -3.33 -34.10 3.59
C ASN A 113 -4.71 -34.76 3.78
N SER A 114 -5.65 -34.03 4.37
CA SER A 114 -6.99 -34.49 4.75
C SER A 114 -7.06 -35.57 5.84
N ILE A 115 -5.94 -35.91 6.49
CA ILE A 115 -5.87 -36.84 7.63
C ILE A 115 -5.87 -36.02 8.93
N ASP A 116 -6.74 -36.39 9.88
CA ASP A 116 -6.76 -35.78 11.22
C ASP A 116 -5.49 -36.13 12.00
N LEU A 117 -4.88 -35.11 12.60
CA LEU A 117 -3.73 -35.27 13.47
C LEU A 117 -4.15 -35.83 14.83
N LEU A 118 -3.39 -36.78 15.36
CA LEU A 118 -3.61 -37.34 16.70
C LEU A 118 -3.35 -36.29 17.79
N GLU A 119 -2.35 -35.44 17.58
CA GLU A 119 -2.02 -34.31 18.44
C GLU A 119 -2.10 -33.01 17.63
N TYR A 120 -2.91 -32.06 18.10
CA TYR A 120 -3.02 -30.76 17.47
C TYR A 120 -1.79 -29.91 17.75
N GLN A 121 -1.29 -29.24 16.72
CA GLN A 121 -0.03 -28.51 16.81
C GLN A 121 -0.28 -27.01 16.81
N TYR A 122 -0.10 -26.39 17.97
CA TYR A 122 -0.20 -24.95 18.14
C TYR A 122 1.08 -24.26 17.65
N ILE A 123 0.95 -23.27 16.77
CA ILE A 123 2.07 -22.50 16.23
C ILE A 123 1.84 -21.01 16.54
N HIS A 124 2.68 -20.51 17.44
CA HIS A 124 2.73 -19.10 17.81
C HIS A 124 3.33 -18.26 16.68
N VAL A 125 2.76 -17.10 16.42
CA VAL A 125 3.26 -16.15 15.42
C VAL A 125 4.22 -15.13 16.04
N VAL A 126 5.18 -14.71 15.24
CA VAL A 126 6.19 -13.73 15.61
C VAL A 126 5.54 -12.42 16.08
N PRO A 127 5.94 -11.86 17.24
CA PRO A 127 5.40 -10.61 17.73
C PRO A 127 5.68 -9.44 16.76
N LYS A 128 4.76 -8.48 16.75
CA LYS A 128 4.91 -7.26 15.95
C LYS A 128 5.92 -6.32 16.60
N LEU A 129 6.86 -5.87 15.80
CA LEU A 129 7.81 -4.81 16.15
C LEU A 129 7.06 -3.49 16.34
N LYS A 130 7.18 -2.86 17.50
CA LYS A 130 6.54 -1.58 17.81
C LYS A 130 7.49 -0.43 17.54
N LYS A 131 6.99 0.76 17.24
CA LYS A 131 7.86 1.96 17.21
C LYS A 131 8.29 2.31 18.63
N TYR A 132 9.57 2.58 18.83
CA TYR A 132 10.06 3.03 20.13
C TYR A 132 9.40 4.36 20.54
N GLN A 133 8.90 4.41 21.78
CA GLN A 133 8.42 5.63 22.43
C GLN A 133 8.87 5.60 23.90
N SER A 134 9.29 6.74 24.47
CA SER A 134 9.76 6.82 25.86
C SER A 134 8.69 6.43 26.89
N ASN A 135 7.43 6.58 26.53
CA ASN A 135 6.28 6.26 27.37
C ASN A 135 5.59 4.93 26.98
N ALA A 136 6.20 4.11 26.11
CA ALA A 136 5.57 2.86 25.66
C ALA A 136 5.33 1.86 26.80
N LEU A 137 6.17 1.91 27.85
CA LEU A 137 6.07 1.08 29.04
C LEU A 137 6.30 1.95 30.30
N PRO A 138 5.30 2.74 30.73
CA PRO A 138 5.50 3.76 31.76
C PRO A 138 5.76 3.17 33.16
N ASN A 139 5.35 1.92 33.40
CA ASN A 139 5.44 1.25 34.71
C ASN A 139 6.29 -0.03 34.67
N VAL A 140 7.14 -0.20 33.66
CA VAL A 140 8.01 -1.37 33.53
C VAL A 140 9.45 -0.91 33.60
N SER A 141 10.17 -1.40 34.60
CA SER A 141 11.62 -1.31 34.69
C SER A 141 12.24 -2.65 34.33
N PHE A 142 13.37 -2.63 33.64
CA PHE A 142 14.10 -3.83 33.22
C PHE A 142 15.59 -3.65 33.52
N GLN A 143 16.32 -4.76 33.64
CA GLN A 143 17.78 -4.72 33.85
C GLN A 143 18.54 -5.22 32.62
N ARG A 144 17.91 -6.00 31.75
CA ARG A 144 18.57 -6.63 30.61
C ARG A 144 17.93 -6.20 29.30
N TYR A 145 18.75 -5.82 28.34
CA TYR A 145 18.28 -5.53 26.99
C TYR A 145 19.33 -5.89 25.94
N TYR A 146 18.86 -6.10 24.72
CA TYR A 146 19.70 -6.40 23.57
C TYR A 146 19.33 -5.46 22.42
N ILE A 147 20.34 -4.91 21.74
CA ILE A 147 20.17 -4.03 20.58
C ILE A 147 20.76 -4.73 19.35
N ALA A 148 19.89 -5.12 18.42
CA ALA A 148 20.30 -5.73 17.15
C ALA A 148 20.20 -4.74 15.99
N ASN A 149 20.85 -5.07 14.88
CA ASN A 149 20.59 -4.40 13.62
C ASN A 149 19.14 -4.62 13.18
N LYS A 150 18.47 -3.53 12.80
CA LYS A 150 17.19 -3.64 12.11
C LYS A 150 17.49 -3.86 10.63
N TRP A 151 17.30 -5.09 10.19
CA TRP A 151 17.32 -5.43 8.77
C TRP A 151 16.09 -4.84 8.07
N ASN A 152 16.30 -4.35 6.86
CA ASN A 152 15.25 -3.98 5.93
C ASN A 152 14.97 -5.17 5.05
N GLY A 153 13.82 -5.76 5.27
CA GLY A 153 13.49 -7.00 4.61
C GLY A 153 12.05 -7.39 4.76
N MET A 154 11.78 -8.61 4.32
CA MET A 154 10.51 -9.26 4.55
C MET A 154 10.64 -10.31 5.65
N ASN A 155 9.78 -10.19 6.66
CA ASN A 155 9.79 -11.11 7.78
C ASN A 155 9.27 -12.49 7.34
N ILE A 156 10.12 -13.51 7.52
CA ILE A 156 9.82 -14.91 7.25
C ILE A 156 9.81 -15.66 8.58
N GLN A 157 8.73 -16.39 8.85
CA GLN A 157 8.69 -17.35 9.93
C GLN A 157 8.83 -18.76 9.35
N VAL A 158 9.79 -19.50 9.87
CA VAL A 158 10.04 -20.91 9.57
C VAL A 158 9.60 -21.71 10.78
N PHE A 159 8.74 -22.71 10.61
CA PHE A 159 8.14 -23.47 11.71
C PHE A 159 8.15 -24.96 11.42
N LYS A 160 8.23 -25.76 12.48
CA LYS A 160 8.10 -27.21 12.41
C LYS A 160 6.65 -27.63 12.48
N TYR A 161 6.32 -28.70 11.77
CA TYR A 161 5.12 -29.48 12.00
C TYR A 161 5.37 -30.97 11.74
N PHE A 162 4.53 -31.82 12.30
CA PHE A 162 4.68 -33.27 12.28
C PHE A 162 3.45 -33.95 11.70
N ASP A 163 3.62 -35.14 11.14
CA ASP A 163 2.50 -36.05 10.87
C ASP A 163 2.28 -37.03 12.04
N ASN A 164 1.32 -37.95 11.88
CA ASN A 164 1.00 -38.96 12.89
C ASN A 164 2.08 -40.04 13.05
N ASP A 165 2.98 -40.18 12.08
CA ASP A 165 4.10 -41.13 12.12
C ASP A 165 5.34 -40.50 12.79
N GLY A 166 5.25 -39.22 13.18
CA GLY A 166 6.34 -38.48 13.79
C GLY A 166 7.35 -37.90 12.79
N ASN A 167 7.06 -37.96 11.48
CA ASN A 167 7.93 -37.34 10.48
C ASN A 167 7.86 -35.82 10.64
N GLN A 168 9.03 -35.17 10.66
CA GLN A 168 9.15 -33.74 10.82
C GLN A 168 9.22 -33.02 9.46
N PHE A 169 8.43 -31.96 9.31
CA PHE A 169 8.40 -31.08 8.16
C PHE A 169 8.69 -29.64 8.56
N ILE A 170 9.16 -28.83 7.61
CA ILE A 170 9.46 -27.41 7.80
C ILE A 170 8.60 -26.56 6.87
N GLY A 171 7.70 -25.77 7.46
CA GLY A 171 6.89 -24.78 6.76
C GLY A 171 7.52 -23.39 6.81
N CYS A 172 7.29 -22.59 5.77
CA CYS A 172 7.75 -21.19 5.71
C CYS A 172 6.59 -20.25 5.38
N ARG A 173 6.43 -19.17 6.16
CA ARG A 173 5.34 -18.20 5.98
C ARG A 173 5.81 -16.75 6.09
N PRO A 174 5.24 -15.82 5.31
CA PRO A 174 5.32 -14.40 5.61
C PRO A 174 4.29 -14.05 6.70
N ARG A 175 4.28 -12.79 7.13
CA ARG A 175 3.28 -12.30 8.09
C ARG A 175 1.85 -12.25 7.54
N THR A 176 1.69 -12.05 6.23
CA THR A 176 0.40 -11.74 5.58
C THR A 176 -0.36 -12.96 5.08
N SER A 177 0.27 -14.13 5.00
CA SER A 177 -0.34 -15.38 4.53
C SER A 177 0.16 -16.57 5.33
N HIS A 178 -0.50 -17.72 5.14
CA HIS A 178 -0.17 -18.97 5.84
C HIS A 178 1.13 -19.60 5.35
N PHE A 179 1.49 -19.41 4.08
CA PHE A 179 2.72 -19.90 3.47
C PHE A 179 3.30 -18.88 2.49
N LEU A 180 4.59 -19.01 2.21
CA LEU A 180 5.26 -18.26 1.14
C LEU A 180 4.75 -18.69 -0.22
N ALA A 181 4.69 -17.76 -1.16
CA ALA A 181 4.35 -18.03 -2.55
C ALA A 181 5.01 -17.00 -3.45
N ASN A 182 5.36 -17.42 -4.67
CA ASN A 182 5.74 -16.49 -5.73
C ASN A 182 4.51 -15.70 -6.19
N ASN A 183 4.74 -14.46 -6.62
CA ASN A 183 3.69 -13.63 -7.18
C ASN A 183 4.27 -12.76 -8.31
N LYS A 184 3.40 -11.98 -8.97
CA LYS A 184 3.80 -11.10 -10.07
C LYS A 184 4.91 -10.08 -9.71
N ASN A 185 5.11 -9.79 -8.42
CA ASN A 185 6.06 -8.81 -7.93
C ASN A 185 7.37 -9.44 -7.43
N GLY A 186 7.52 -10.78 -7.44
CA GLY A 186 8.77 -11.42 -7.04
C GLY A 186 8.71 -12.93 -6.81
N ASN A 187 9.88 -13.56 -6.91
CA ASN A 187 10.11 -14.99 -6.76
C ASN A 187 10.62 -15.34 -5.36
N VAL A 188 9.93 -14.84 -4.34
CA VAL A 188 10.33 -14.97 -2.93
C VAL A 188 10.48 -16.43 -2.49
N LEU A 189 9.54 -17.31 -2.90
CA LEU A 189 9.59 -18.72 -2.53
C LEU A 189 10.84 -19.38 -3.10
N ASP A 190 11.20 -19.06 -4.35
CA ASP A 190 12.38 -19.62 -5.00
C ASP A 190 13.67 -19.12 -4.33
N ILE A 191 13.71 -17.84 -3.94
CA ILE A 191 14.85 -17.26 -3.22
C ILE A 191 15.02 -17.97 -1.87
N VAL A 192 13.95 -18.08 -1.07
CA VAL A 192 14.00 -18.75 0.24
C VAL A 192 14.36 -20.22 0.09
N SER A 193 13.75 -20.93 -0.86
CA SER A 193 14.05 -22.34 -1.12
C SER A 193 15.50 -22.53 -1.57
N GLY A 194 16.03 -21.63 -2.39
CA GLY A 194 17.43 -21.60 -2.80
C GLY A 194 18.37 -21.40 -1.61
N ILE A 195 18.05 -20.46 -0.70
CA ILE A 195 18.84 -20.26 0.53
C ILE A 195 18.84 -21.53 1.39
N LEU A 196 17.66 -22.11 1.65
CA LEU A 196 17.53 -23.33 2.46
C LEU A 196 18.21 -24.56 1.83
N SER A 197 18.32 -24.61 0.50
CA SER A 197 18.94 -25.72 -0.24
C SER A 197 20.46 -25.62 -0.35
N ARG A 198 21.04 -24.40 -0.29
CA ARG A 198 22.51 -24.19 -0.29
C ARG A 198 23.20 -24.89 0.88
N ASP A 199 22.44 -25.21 1.93
CA ASP A 199 22.93 -25.72 3.21
C ASP A 199 22.95 -27.25 3.36
N GLN A 200 22.59 -28.00 2.31
CA GLN A 200 22.58 -29.48 2.34
C GLN A 200 23.93 -30.14 1.92
N VAL A 201 25.04 -29.40 1.89
CA VAL A 201 26.34 -29.92 1.46
C VAL A 201 27.20 -30.40 2.64
N ASP A 202 27.32 -31.74 2.75
CA ASP A 202 28.32 -32.62 3.39
C ASP A 202 28.88 -32.28 4.80
N GLU A 203 28.47 -33.07 5.81
CA GLU A 203 28.88 -32.98 7.23
C GLU A 203 30.36 -33.31 7.50
N SER A 204 31.14 -33.72 6.49
CA SER A 204 32.46 -34.33 6.69
C SER A 204 33.67 -33.35 6.78
N GLN A 205 33.46 -32.03 6.72
CA GLN A 205 34.55 -31.04 6.55
C GLN A 205 34.53 -29.82 7.51
N VAL A 206 33.92 -29.90 8.70
CA VAL A 206 33.85 -28.74 9.63
C VAL A 206 34.99 -28.76 10.64
N ASN A 207 36.18 -28.33 10.21
CA ASN A 207 37.22 -27.81 11.10
C ASN A 207 37.66 -26.41 10.62
N SER A 208 37.66 -25.47 11.56
CA SER A 208 38.20 -24.10 11.49
C SER A 208 37.26 -22.95 11.06
N THR A 209 37.06 -22.04 12.03
CA THR A 209 36.88 -20.58 11.91
C THR A 209 35.70 -20.01 11.10
N PHE A 210 34.79 -19.35 11.81
CA PHE A 210 33.66 -18.56 11.31
C PHE A 210 34.02 -17.61 10.16
N LYS A 211 33.56 -17.93 8.94
CA LYS A 211 33.38 -16.98 7.82
C LYS A 211 32.09 -17.33 7.08
N SER A 212 31.22 -16.32 6.93
CA SER A 212 29.98 -16.24 6.13
C SER A 212 28.93 -17.35 6.32
N GLY A 213 27.70 -16.93 6.61
CA GLY A 213 26.62 -17.80 7.04
C GLY A 213 26.12 -18.77 5.97
N SER A 214 25.59 -19.90 6.45
CA SER A 214 24.30 -20.47 6.02
C SER A 214 23.99 -21.86 6.66
N PRO A 215 24.91 -22.81 6.95
CA PRO A 215 24.53 -24.17 7.42
C PRO A 215 23.94 -24.32 8.84
N LEU A 216 23.84 -23.24 9.62
CA LEU A 216 23.58 -23.28 11.08
C LEU A 216 22.11 -23.02 11.48
N LEU A 217 21.26 -22.58 10.55
CA LEU A 217 19.92 -22.06 10.88
C LEU A 217 18.87 -23.16 10.98
N LEU A 218 18.84 -24.07 10.01
CA LEU A 218 17.97 -25.24 10.05
C LEU A 218 18.41 -26.23 11.12
N SER A 219 19.71 -26.43 11.34
CA SER A 219 20.21 -27.34 12.38
C SER A 219 19.82 -26.91 13.78
N LYS A 220 19.79 -25.59 14.07
CA LYS A 220 19.26 -25.07 15.35
C LYS A 220 17.76 -25.29 15.49
N LEU A 221 16.97 -25.00 14.45
CA LEU A 221 15.54 -25.29 14.48
C LEU A 221 15.36 -26.79 14.67
N VAL A 222 15.79 -27.62 13.73
CA VAL A 222 15.64 -29.09 13.68
C VAL A 222 16.16 -29.77 14.95
N GLY A 223 17.36 -29.43 15.42
CA GLY A 223 18.02 -30.08 16.54
C GLY A 223 17.49 -29.70 17.93
N ASP A 224 16.84 -28.54 18.09
CA ASP A 224 16.23 -28.15 19.35
C ASP A 224 14.78 -28.66 19.44
N SER A 225 14.55 -29.61 20.35
CA SER A 225 13.23 -30.20 20.60
C SER A 225 12.24 -29.21 21.21
N ASN A 226 12.72 -28.18 21.91
CA ASN A 226 11.88 -27.15 22.51
C ASN A 226 11.59 -25.99 21.53
N CYS A 227 12.32 -25.88 20.42
CA CYS A 227 12.10 -24.84 19.42
C CYS A 227 10.99 -25.23 18.42
N ARG A 228 9.88 -24.48 18.42
CA ARG A 228 8.75 -24.68 17.49
C ARG A 228 8.94 -23.90 16.19
N SER A 229 9.45 -22.68 16.27
CA SER A 229 9.66 -21.84 15.09
C SER A 229 10.79 -20.84 15.27
N MET A 230 11.30 -20.34 14.15
CA MET A 230 12.27 -19.27 14.07
C MET A 230 11.78 -18.19 13.12
N SER A 231 12.19 -16.96 13.38
CA SER A 231 11.88 -15.80 12.54
C SER A 231 13.14 -15.19 11.96
N PHE A 232 13.01 -14.73 10.73
CA PHE A 232 14.08 -14.22 9.91
C PHE A 232 13.64 -12.93 9.23
N GLU A 233 14.62 -12.13 8.86
CA GLU A 233 14.45 -11.09 7.84
C GLU A 233 15.07 -11.60 6.53
N LEU A 234 14.26 -11.74 5.48
CA LEU A 234 14.77 -11.96 4.13
C LEU A 234 15.21 -10.61 3.57
N CYS A 235 16.50 -10.48 3.31
CA CYS A 235 17.08 -9.28 2.73
C CYS A 235 18.22 -9.60 1.76
N GLY A 236 18.61 -8.64 0.93
CA GLY A 236 19.67 -8.78 -0.07
C GLY A 236 19.37 -7.98 -1.34
N SER A 237 20.31 -7.93 -2.28
CA SER A 237 20.16 -7.18 -3.53
C SER A 237 19.13 -7.77 -4.51
N LEU A 238 18.75 -9.04 -4.35
CA LEU A 238 17.66 -9.68 -5.11
C LEU A 238 16.27 -9.35 -4.60
N VAL A 239 16.18 -8.69 -3.44
CA VAL A 239 14.91 -8.38 -2.79
C VAL A 239 14.82 -6.85 -2.61
N PRO A 240 13.66 -6.25 -2.83
CA PRO A 240 13.50 -4.80 -2.82
C PRO A 240 13.59 -4.19 -1.42
N HIS A 241 14.68 -3.48 -1.14
CA HIS A 241 14.93 -2.79 0.13
C HIS A 241 15.42 -1.34 -0.01
N ILE A 242 15.05 -0.50 0.96
CA ILE A 242 15.59 0.87 1.06
C ILE A 242 17.09 0.85 1.41
N VAL A 243 17.55 -0.22 2.06
CA VAL A 243 18.96 -0.43 2.41
C VAL A 243 19.70 -1.13 1.28
N LYS A 244 20.90 -0.65 0.96
CA LYS A 244 21.80 -1.34 0.04
C LYS A 244 22.49 -2.50 0.74
N TYR A 245 22.23 -3.71 0.26
CA TYR A 245 22.94 -4.91 0.68
C TYR A 245 24.05 -5.25 -0.31
N ASP A 246 25.18 -5.69 0.21
CA ASP A 246 26.35 -6.17 -0.54
C ASP A 246 26.30 -7.69 -0.82
N PHE A 247 25.22 -8.35 -0.42
CA PHE A 247 24.94 -9.78 -0.65
C PHE A 247 23.65 -9.96 -1.45
N GLU A 248 23.56 -11.05 -2.22
CA GLU A 248 22.43 -11.34 -3.11
C GLU A 248 21.10 -11.56 -2.37
N ALA A 249 21.06 -12.52 -1.45
CA ALA A 249 19.90 -12.81 -0.61
C ALA A 249 20.34 -13.67 0.57
N GLU A 250 19.89 -13.30 1.77
CA GLU A 250 20.14 -14.03 3.00
C GLU A 250 18.91 -14.00 3.93
N LEU A 251 18.80 -15.03 4.78
CA LEU A 251 17.86 -15.07 5.90
C LEU A 251 18.60 -14.68 7.19
N LYS A 252 18.43 -13.42 7.62
CA LYS A 252 19.05 -12.94 8.86
C LYS A 252 18.19 -13.37 10.05
N PRO A 253 18.70 -14.21 10.97
CA PRO A 253 17.91 -14.69 12.11
C PRO A 253 17.56 -13.55 13.06
N LEU A 254 16.33 -13.58 13.58
CA LEU A 254 15.82 -12.56 14.50
C LEU A 254 15.46 -13.15 15.85
N MET A 255 14.58 -14.16 15.89
CA MET A 255 14.04 -14.74 17.13
C MET A 255 13.72 -16.23 16.96
N MET A 256 13.73 -16.96 18.07
CA MET A 256 13.21 -18.32 18.22
C MET A 256 11.95 -18.29 19.10
N ILE A 257 11.03 -19.21 18.84
CA ILE A 257 9.79 -19.38 19.60
C ILE A 257 9.68 -20.84 20.02
N SER A 258 9.55 -21.08 21.32
CA SER A 258 9.43 -22.42 21.88
C SER A 258 8.01 -22.99 21.79
N LEU A 259 7.86 -24.26 22.17
CA LEU A 259 6.59 -24.99 22.19
C LEU A 259 5.49 -24.28 23.00
N ASP A 260 5.86 -23.63 24.10
CA ASP A 260 4.98 -22.90 25.00
C ASP A 260 4.72 -21.43 24.58
N GLY A 261 5.32 -20.99 23.46
CA GLY A 261 5.21 -19.64 22.96
C GLY A 261 6.20 -18.64 23.56
N THR A 262 7.13 -19.09 24.40
CA THR A 262 8.22 -18.22 24.88
C THR A 262 9.10 -17.79 23.71
N VAL A 263 9.42 -16.48 23.65
CA VAL A 263 10.17 -15.88 22.54
C VAL A 263 11.55 -15.43 23.02
N SER A 264 12.59 -15.81 22.29
CA SER A 264 13.97 -15.42 22.56
C SER A 264 14.62 -14.83 21.32
N PRO A 265 15.29 -13.67 21.39
CA PRO A 265 16.09 -13.19 20.26
C PRO A 265 17.23 -14.16 19.94
N VAL A 266 17.61 -14.24 18.67
CA VAL A 266 18.85 -14.93 18.27
C VAL A 266 20.01 -13.99 18.51
N ILE A 267 20.84 -14.32 19.50
CA ILE A 267 22.00 -13.52 19.91
C ILE A 267 23.26 -14.31 19.60
N SER A 268 24.21 -13.68 18.90
CA SER A 268 25.48 -14.32 18.50
C SER A 268 26.38 -14.57 19.71
N SER A 269 26.55 -13.56 20.56
CA SER A 269 27.43 -13.63 21.72
C SER A 269 26.69 -13.12 22.98
N PRO A 270 25.87 -13.96 23.64
CA PRO A 270 25.03 -13.54 24.76
C PRO A 270 25.78 -12.85 25.90
N ASP A 271 27.02 -13.27 26.17
CA ASP A 271 27.85 -12.73 27.25
C ASP A 271 28.35 -11.30 26.98
N THR A 272 28.43 -10.89 25.70
CA THR A 272 28.93 -9.57 25.30
C THR A 272 27.84 -8.66 24.78
N ASP A 273 26.84 -9.21 24.11
CA ASP A 273 25.85 -8.44 23.35
C ASP A 273 24.67 -8.00 24.23
N ILE A 274 24.41 -8.72 25.33
CA ILE A 274 23.35 -8.38 26.28
C ILE A 274 23.88 -7.35 27.25
N VAL A 275 23.24 -6.17 27.26
CA VAL A 275 23.54 -5.15 28.25
C VAL A 275 22.78 -5.46 29.52
N VAL A 276 23.52 -5.56 30.64
CA VAL A 276 22.97 -5.74 31.98
C VAL A 276 23.24 -4.47 32.79
N SER A 277 22.17 -3.75 33.12
CA SER A 277 22.21 -2.55 33.95
C SER A 277 22.30 -2.93 35.43
N PRO A 278 23.14 -2.26 36.24
CA PRO A 278 23.25 -2.52 37.68
C PRO A 278 21.99 -2.13 38.46
N THR A 279 21.17 -1.22 37.93
CA THR A 279 19.87 -0.83 38.49
C THR A 279 18.76 -1.00 37.46
N PRO A 280 17.51 -1.29 37.88
CA PRO A 280 16.38 -1.30 36.96
C PRO A 280 16.23 0.04 36.25
N ILE A 281 16.14 0.00 34.92
CA ILE A 281 15.99 1.17 34.05
C ILE A 281 14.58 1.19 33.44
N GLY A 282 13.97 2.39 33.37
CA GLY A 282 12.73 2.61 32.63
C GLY A 282 12.99 2.93 31.16
N MET A 283 11.94 2.85 30.34
CA MET A 283 12.04 3.24 28.92
C MET A 283 12.51 4.68 28.73
N ARG A 284 11.99 5.62 29.52
CA ARG A 284 12.38 7.04 29.44
C ARG A 284 13.88 7.24 29.69
N ASP A 285 14.44 6.54 30.67
CA ASP A 285 15.86 6.66 31.06
C ASP A 285 16.78 6.10 29.97
N LEU A 286 16.32 5.10 29.21
CA LEU A 286 17.05 4.59 28.05
C LEU A 286 16.98 5.54 26.83
N LEU A 287 15.89 6.32 26.69
CA LEU A 287 15.68 7.18 25.51
C LEU A 287 16.81 8.20 25.35
N GLU A 288 17.10 8.92 26.44
CA GLU A 288 17.95 10.11 26.36
C GLU A 288 19.41 9.80 26.01
N PRO A 289 20.12 8.88 26.68
CA PRO A 289 21.53 8.62 26.38
C PRO A 289 21.73 7.63 25.24
N VAL A 290 20.93 6.55 25.16
CA VAL A 290 21.22 5.44 24.24
C VAL A 290 20.47 5.59 22.93
N VAL A 291 19.15 5.77 22.99
CA VAL A 291 18.32 5.78 21.78
C VAL A 291 18.56 7.02 20.93
N ASN A 292 18.70 8.20 21.54
CA ASN A 292 19.00 9.42 20.79
C ASN A 292 20.37 9.37 20.12
N GLN A 293 21.38 8.81 20.80
CA GLN A 293 22.71 8.61 20.23
C GLN A 293 22.64 7.68 19.01
N ILE A 294 21.99 6.53 19.14
CA ILE A 294 21.78 5.58 18.03
C ILE A 294 21.11 6.27 16.83
N LYS A 295 20.06 7.07 17.07
CA LYS A 295 19.37 7.79 15.99
C LYS A 295 20.28 8.81 15.31
N SER A 296 21.08 9.55 16.08
CA SER A 296 22.02 10.54 15.55
C SER A 296 23.10 9.88 14.70
N ASP A 297 23.71 8.79 15.20
CA ASP A 297 24.78 8.08 14.50
C ASP A 297 24.30 7.44 13.20
N LEU A 298 23.11 6.83 13.23
CA LEU A 298 22.51 6.24 12.03
C LEU A 298 22.14 7.30 10.98
N LEU A 299 21.62 8.45 11.41
CA LEU A 299 21.30 9.56 10.51
C LEU A 299 22.57 10.08 9.83
N ALA A 300 23.63 10.31 10.61
CA ALA A 300 24.93 10.76 10.08
C ALA A 300 25.51 9.74 9.09
N LYS A 301 25.46 8.44 9.43
CA LYS A 301 25.93 7.36 8.57
C LYS A 301 25.19 7.31 7.23
N ASN A 302 23.86 7.43 7.25
CA ASN A 302 23.03 7.44 6.04
C ASN A 302 23.22 8.72 5.21
N GLN A 303 23.47 9.87 5.83
CA GLN A 303 23.83 11.11 5.13
C GLN A 303 25.18 10.99 4.41
N SER A 304 26.23 10.54 5.10
CA SER A 304 27.55 10.33 4.50
C SER A 304 27.49 9.32 3.35
N TYR A 305 26.75 8.23 3.50
CA TYR A 305 26.55 7.26 2.44
C TYR A 305 25.93 7.89 1.18
N ARG A 306 24.88 8.70 1.33
CA ARG A 306 24.24 9.37 0.19
C ARG A 306 25.18 10.36 -0.50
N GLN A 307 25.94 11.14 0.28
CA GLN A 307 26.93 12.08 -0.28
C GLN A 307 28.02 11.37 -1.06
N GLN A 308 28.58 10.29 -0.52
CA GLN A 308 29.63 9.49 -1.17
C GLN A 308 29.16 8.82 -2.47
N ASN A 309 27.88 8.48 -2.56
CA ASN A 309 27.28 7.82 -3.72
C ASN A 309 26.50 8.78 -4.65
N GLN A 310 26.61 10.10 -4.42
CA GLN A 310 25.91 11.14 -5.21
C GLN A 310 24.39 10.92 -5.29
N LEU A 311 23.79 10.42 -4.20
CA LEU A 311 22.36 10.16 -4.11
C LEU A 311 21.62 11.40 -3.60
N SER A 312 20.37 11.57 -4.03
CA SER A 312 19.54 12.72 -3.63
C SER A 312 19.33 12.76 -2.11
N GLU A 313 19.50 13.94 -1.51
CA GLU A 313 19.28 14.09 -0.07
C GLU A 313 17.80 14.24 0.31
N ASN A 314 16.95 14.64 -0.63
CA ASN A 314 15.52 14.90 -0.43
C ASN A 314 14.62 13.78 -0.97
N MET A 315 15.19 12.80 -1.67
CA MET A 315 14.47 11.63 -2.19
C MET A 315 15.16 10.36 -1.72
N TYR A 316 14.37 9.45 -1.17
CA TYR A 316 14.86 8.23 -0.54
C TYR A 316 14.31 7.03 -1.29
N TRP A 317 15.15 6.39 -2.10
CA TRP A 317 14.81 5.24 -2.91
C TRP A 317 15.41 3.94 -2.36
N PHE A 318 15.13 2.85 -3.07
CA PHE A 318 15.84 1.59 -2.89
C PHE A 318 17.35 1.83 -2.94
N ASN A 319 18.09 1.20 -2.03
CA ASN A 319 19.54 1.36 -1.88
C ASN A 319 20.06 2.77 -1.50
N HIS A 320 19.21 3.68 -1.01
CA HIS A 320 19.63 5.02 -0.55
C HIS A 320 20.16 5.05 0.89
N PHE A 321 19.96 3.97 1.63
CA PHE A 321 20.41 3.88 3.02
C PHE A 321 21.46 2.81 3.16
N LEU A 322 22.40 3.05 4.06
CA LEU A 322 23.35 2.03 4.48
C LEU A 322 22.75 1.17 5.59
N GLU A 323 21.93 1.77 6.47
CA GLU A 323 21.26 1.05 7.55
C GLU A 323 19.85 1.59 7.81
N GLU A 324 18.88 0.70 8.08
CA GLU A 324 17.50 1.11 8.39
C GLU A 324 17.34 1.56 9.85
N GLY A 325 18.00 0.89 10.79
CA GLY A 325 17.73 1.13 12.20
C GLY A 325 18.34 0.11 13.15
N ARG A 326 17.85 0.13 14.40
CA ARG A 326 18.10 -0.89 15.42
C ARG A 326 16.79 -1.47 15.95
N VAL A 327 16.88 -2.66 16.51
CA VAL A 327 15.80 -3.32 17.24
C VAL A 327 16.22 -3.48 18.69
N LEU A 328 15.45 -2.88 19.60
CA LEU A 328 15.60 -3.04 21.04
C LEU A 328 14.72 -4.19 21.52
N TYR A 329 15.34 -5.19 22.14
CA TYR A 329 14.68 -6.29 22.82
C TYR A 329 14.85 -6.10 24.33
N ILE A 330 13.74 -6.06 25.07
CA ILE A 330 13.76 -6.03 26.54
C ILE A 330 13.66 -7.46 27.06
N LEU A 331 14.62 -7.87 27.89
CA LEU A 331 14.84 -9.26 28.28
C LEU A 331 14.60 -9.49 29.77
N ASN A 332 14.17 -10.71 30.12
CA ASN A 332 14.12 -11.22 31.48
C ASN A 332 15.48 -11.83 31.90
N GLU A 333 15.54 -12.41 33.09
CA GLU A 333 16.74 -13.07 33.63
C GLU A 333 17.16 -14.32 32.84
N GLN A 334 16.27 -14.88 32.04
CA GLN A 334 16.52 -16.03 31.17
C GLN A 334 16.85 -15.62 29.73
N ASN A 335 17.09 -14.33 29.46
CA ASN A 335 17.34 -13.77 28.11
C ASN A 335 16.16 -13.93 27.13
N GLN A 336 14.95 -14.15 27.65
CA GLN A 336 13.72 -14.24 26.88
C GLN A 336 12.99 -12.90 26.92
N LEU A 337 12.07 -12.66 25.98
CA LEU A 337 11.21 -11.48 26.02
C LEU A 337 10.31 -11.53 27.25
N GLY A 338 10.37 -10.48 28.07
CA GLY A 338 9.54 -10.38 29.28
C GLY A 338 8.04 -10.41 28.97
N VAL A 339 7.25 -10.88 29.95
CA VAL A 339 5.77 -10.92 29.87
C VAL A 339 5.20 -9.55 30.25
N PRO A 340 4.20 -9.01 29.52
CA PRO A 340 3.55 -9.60 28.35
C PRO A 340 4.44 -9.61 27.10
N SER A 341 4.35 -10.68 26.32
CA SER A 341 5.06 -10.87 25.05
C SER A 341 4.86 -9.66 24.13
N GLY A 342 5.95 -9.05 23.67
CA GLY A 342 5.90 -7.91 22.73
C GLY A 342 6.64 -6.64 23.16
N ASN A 343 7.73 -6.78 23.93
CA ASN A 343 8.64 -5.69 24.30
C ASN A 343 9.80 -5.55 23.31
N ILE A 344 9.45 -5.46 22.02
CA ILE A 344 10.41 -5.29 20.93
C ILE A 344 10.12 -3.96 20.22
N PHE A 345 11.13 -3.11 20.14
CA PHE A 345 10.97 -1.74 19.65
C PHE A 345 11.94 -1.41 18.52
N ALA A 346 11.41 -0.86 17.42
CA ALA A 346 12.20 -0.28 16.35
C ALA A 346 12.72 1.10 16.76
N ILE A 347 14.04 1.27 16.65
CA ILE A 347 14.72 2.55 16.78
C ILE A 347 15.17 2.94 15.37
N LYS A 348 14.51 3.94 14.78
CA LYS A 348 14.81 4.44 13.45
C LYS A 348 15.29 5.90 13.50
N PRO A 349 16.34 6.28 12.75
CA PRO A 349 16.66 7.68 12.52
C PRO A 349 15.54 8.39 11.76
N ASN A 350 15.52 9.72 11.82
CA ASN A 350 14.43 10.53 11.27
C ASN A 350 14.19 10.34 9.76
N ASP A 351 15.26 10.07 9.01
CA ASP A 351 15.21 9.89 7.56
C ASP A 351 14.52 8.56 7.19
N THR A 352 14.93 7.45 7.79
CA THR A 352 14.27 6.15 7.57
C THR A 352 12.87 6.07 8.17
N ASP A 353 12.58 6.83 9.24
CA ASP A 353 11.26 6.83 9.90
C ASP A 353 10.20 7.62 9.12
N LYS A 354 10.60 8.71 8.44
CA LYS A 354 9.70 9.59 7.70
C LYS A 354 9.61 9.28 6.21
N PHE A 355 10.65 8.72 5.60
CA PHE A 355 10.76 8.60 4.16
C PHE A 355 10.87 7.14 3.71
N HIS A 356 9.83 6.37 3.99
CA HIS A 356 9.58 5.13 3.26
C HIS A 356 8.76 5.46 2.01
N TRP A 357 9.42 5.70 0.86
CA TRP A 357 8.77 5.78 -0.47
C TRP A 357 8.27 4.39 -0.94
N GLU A 358 7.70 3.60 -0.03
CA GLU A 358 7.08 2.32 -0.33
C GLU A 358 5.63 2.47 -0.83
N GLN A 359 5.05 3.67 -0.75
CA GLN A 359 3.64 3.96 -0.99
C GLN A 359 3.46 4.99 -2.10
N PHE A 360 2.51 4.76 -3.00
CA PHE A 360 2.08 5.70 -4.05
C PHE A 360 1.25 6.84 -3.45
N ASP A 361 1.87 7.63 -2.58
CA ASP A 361 1.22 8.69 -1.82
C ASP A 361 1.00 9.98 -2.65
N ASN A 362 0.40 10.99 -2.02
CA ASN A 362 0.09 12.26 -2.66
C ASN A 362 1.34 13.02 -3.14
N GLY A 363 2.49 12.84 -2.49
CA GLY A 363 3.75 13.46 -2.89
C GLY A 363 4.26 12.86 -4.20
N ILE A 364 4.25 11.52 -4.30
CA ILE A 364 4.60 10.80 -5.55
C ILE A 364 3.64 11.20 -6.67
N GLN A 365 2.34 11.19 -6.40
CA GLN A 365 1.32 11.53 -7.39
C GLN A 365 1.51 12.96 -7.93
N THR A 366 1.79 13.93 -7.06
CA THR A 366 2.07 15.32 -7.45
C THR A 366 3.30 15.39 -8.35
N LYS A 367 4.39 14.72 -7.97
CA LYS A 367 5.63 14.70 -8.77
C LYS A 367 5.40 14.12 -10.18
N ILE A 368 4.64 13.03 -10.28
CA ILE A 368 4.29 12.43 -11.57
C ILE A 368 3.53 13.44 -12.43
N LEU A 369 2.52 14.11 -11.87
CA LEU A 369 1.74 15.12 -12.61
C LEU A 369 2.60 16.31 -13.04
N MET A 370 3.55 16.75 -12.22
CA MET A 370 4.50 17.82 -12.57
C MET A 370 5.40 17.40 -13.74
N ILE A 371 5.98 16.20 -13.69
CA ILE A 371 6.80 15.67 -14.79
C ILE A 371 5.97 15.56 -16.07
N VAL A 372 4.73 15.06 -15.98
CA VAL A 372 3.82 14.98 -17.11
C VAL A 372 3.53 16.36 -17.70
N HIS A 373 3.34 17.37 -16.86
CA HIS A 373 3.16 18.76 -17.29
C HIS A 373 4.40 19.28 -18.02
N GLU A 374 5.59 19.14 -17.43
CA GLU A 374 6.85 19.56 -18.03
C GLU A 374 7.12 18.87 -19.37
N LEU A 375 6.84 17.57 -19.48
CA LEU A 375 6.99 16.82 -20.72
C LEU A 375 6.07 17.36 -21.81
N LYS A 376 4.82 17.67 -21.47
CA LYS A 376 3.87 18.28 -22.40
C LYS A 376 4.31 19.66 -22.85
N GLU A 377 4.80 20.50 -21.94
CA GLU A 377 5.32 21.84 -22.28
C GLU A 377 6.55 21.76 -23.19
N LYS A 378 7.41 20.76 -23.00
CA LYS A 378 8.58 20.50 -23.85
C LYS A 378 8.22 19.83 -25.19
N GLY A 379 6.95 19.44 -25.41
CA GLY A 379 6.52 18.69 -26.59
C GLY A 379 7.00 17.24 -26.62
N SER A 380 7.50 16.72 -25.49
CA SER A 380 7.97 15.35 -25.34
C SER A 380 6.80 14.38 -25.15
N PRO A 381 6.87 13.15 -25.69
CA PRO A 381 5.81 12.17 -25.52
C PRO A 381 5.74 11.68 -24.07
N VAL A 382 4.53 11.69 -23.49
CA VAL A 382 4.25 11.10 -22.17
C VAL A 382 3.99 9.61 -22.35
N ASN A 383 5.04 8.80 -22.21
CA ASN A 383 4.98 7.35 -22.32
C ASN A 383 5.89 6.69 -21.26
N LYS A 384 5.86 5.35 -21.21
CA LYS A 384 6.64 4.54 -20.27
C LYS A 384 8.12 4.91 -20.27
N THR A 385 8.75 4.97 -21.45
CA THR A 385 10.19 5.22 -21.58
C THR A 385 10.58 6.60 -21.05
N THR A 386 9.84 7.64 -21.42
CA THR A 386 10.12 9.01 -20.96
C THR A 386 9.89 9.14 -19.46
N LEU A 387 8.78 8.61 -18.94
CA LEU A 387 8.45 8.66 -17.52
C LEU A 387 9.46 7.88 -16.67
N GLN A 388 9.95 6.73 -17.16
CA GLN A 388 11.01 5.97 -16.50
C GLN A 388 12.29 6.80 -16.35
N ALA A 389 12.71 7.47 -17.42
CA ALA A 389 13.90 8.30 -17.42
C ALA A 389 13.77 9.50 -16.47
N GLU A 390 12.64 10.20 -16.48
CA GLU A 390 12.42 11.43 -15.69
C GLU A 390 12.13 11.14 -14.21
N LEU A 391 11.38 10.09 -13.89
CA LEU A 391 11.07 9.75 -12.50
C LEU A 391 12.29 9.22 -11.74
N GLY A 392 13.26 8.63 -12.46
CA GLY A 392 14.48 8.07 -11.89
C GLY A 392 14.22 6.93 -10.91
N LEU A 393 13.12 6.19 -11.11
CA LEU A 393 12.77 5.03 -10.28
C LEU A 393 13.69 3.85 -10.60
N ASP A 394 14.08 3.10 -9.57
CA ASP A 394 14.67 1.79 -9.78
C ASP A 394 13.66 0.80 -10.39
N GLN A 395 14.17 -0.30 -10.95
CA GLN A 395 13.37 -1.29 -11.67
C GLN A 395 12.25 -1.88 -10.81
N TYR A 396 12.47 -2.07 -9.51
CA TYR A 396 11.45 -2.63 -8.63
C TYR A 396 10.35 -1.61 -8.33
N SER A 397 10.72 -0.38 -7.94
CA SER A 397 9.75 0.72 -7.74
C SER A 397 8.87 0.92 -8.96
N TRP A 398 9.49 0.93 -10.14
CA TRP A 398 8.77 1.04 -11.40
C TRP A 398 7.81 -0.14 -11.59
N SER A 399 8.29 -1.38 -11.50
CA SER A 399 7.47 -2.57 -11.71
C SER A 399 6.29 -2.65 -10.75
N LYS A 400 6.49 -2.26 -9.48
CA LYS A 400 5.45 -2.27 -8.45
C LYS A 400 4.33 -1.28 -8.75
N TRP A 401 4.66 -0.10 -9.28
CA TRP A 401 3.74 1.03 -9.44
C TRP A 401 3.45 1.40 -10.89
N GLU A 402 3.92 0.61 -11.87
CA GLU A 402 3.79 0.92 -13.30
C GLU A 402 2.35 1.23 -13.68
N ASP A 403 1.40 0.37 -13.31
CA ASP A 403 -0.01 0.53 -13.64
C ASP A 403 -0.57 1.85 -13.05
N ASP A 404 -0.23 2.18 -11.80
CA ASP A 404 -0.70 3.38 -11.11
C ASP A 404 -0.06 4.67 -11.67
N ILE A 405 1.25 4.63 -11.98
CA ILE A 405 1.98 5.73 -12.62
C ILE A 405 1.36 6.02 -13.99
N MET A 406 1.15 4.98 -14.80
CA MET A 406 0.63 5.12 -16.15
C MET A 406 -0.84 5.59 -16.13
N ASP A 407 -1.66 5.07 -15.21
CA ASP A 407 -3.05 5.52 -15.03
C ASP A 407 -3.15 6.99 -14.61
N LEU A 408 -2.22 7.46 -13.77
CA LEU A 408 -2.16 8.86 -13.37
C LEU A 408 -1.61 9.77 -14.48
N ALA A 409 -0.57 9.33 -15.19
CA ALA A 409 0.11 10.14 -16.19
C ALA A 409 -0.70 10.30 -17.49
N ILE A 410 -1.42 9.26 -17.90
CA ILE A 410 -2.11 9.21 -19.19
C ILE A 410 -3.62 9.18 -18.96
N LEU A 411 -4.30 10.27 -19.35
CA LEU A 411 -5.77 10.29 -19.39
C LEU A 411 -6.25 9.46 -20.60
N PRO A 412 -7.36 8.72 -20.47
CA PRO A 412 -7.94 8.01 -21.60
C PRO A 412 -8.44 8.99 -22.65
N GLU A 413 -8.15 8.69 -23.92
CA GLU A 413 -8.76 9.38 -25.05
C GLU A 413 -10.22 8.93 -25.22
N TYR A 414 -11.07 9.86 -25.67
CA TYR A 414 -12.45 9.54 -26.01
C TYR A 414 -12.49 8.78 -27.35
N ASP A 415 -13.01 7.56 -27.32
CA ASP A 415 -13.23 6.76 -28.51
C ASP A 415 -14.74 6.65 -28.79
N ALA A 416 -15.22 7.46 -29.72
CA ALA A 416 -16.63 7.50 -30.11
C ALA A 416 -17.16 6.14 -30.62
N THR A 417 -16.28 5.23 -31.05
CA THR A 417 -16.65 3.92 -31.61
C THR A 417 -16.93 2.85 -30.54
N LYS A 418 -16.42 3.02 -29.30
CA LYS A 418 -16.55 2.03 -28.21
C LYS A 418 -17.80 2.19 -27.34
N VAL A 419 -18.54 3.29 -27.46
CA VAL A 419 -19.69 3.62 -26.59
C VAL A 419 -20.97 2.81 -26.93
N THR A 420 -20.95 2.02 -28.01
CA THR A 420 -22.12 1.29 -28.55
C THR A 420 -22.30 -0.16 -28.08
N ALA A 421 -21.45 -0.71 -27.20
CA ALA A 421 -21.62 -2.09 -26.75
C ALA A 421 -21.69 -2.23 -25.22
N ALA A 422 -22.90 -2.42 -24.68
CA ALA A 422 -23.06 -3.03 -23.37
C ALA A 422 -22.66 -4.53 -23.44
N PRO A 423 -22.03 -5.11 -22.41
CA PRO A 423 -21.81 -6.55 -22.38
C PRO A 423 -23.14 -7.27 -22.21
N LYS A 424 -23.58 -8.01 -23.24
CA LYS A 424 -24.76 -8.88 -23.14
C LYS A 424 -24.48 -9.98 -22.11
N LYS A 425 -25.26 -10.02 -21.02
CA LYS A 425 -25.35 -11.20 -20.16
C LYS A 425 -25.88 -12.37 -20.99
N LYS A 426 -25.15 -13.50 -21.00
CA LYS A 426 -25.62 -14.76 -21.58
C LYS A 426 -26.83 -15.27 -20.79
N GLY A 427 -27.90 -15.59 -21.50
CA GLY A 427 -29.02 -16.38 -20.99
C GLY A 427 -30.34 -15.63 -20.85
N GLN A 428 -31.02 -15.39 -21.97
CA GLN A 428 -32.49 -15.53 -22.08
C GLN A 428 -32.91 -15.37 -23.55
N THR A 429 -33.68 -16.34 -24.03
CA THR A 429 -34.23 -16.48 -25.37
C THR A 429 -35.39 -15.51 -25.61
N SER A 430 -35.42 -14.95 -26.82
CA SER A 430 -36.46 -14.05 -27.35
C SER A 430 -37.83 -14.75 -27.50
N PRO A 431 -38.90 -13.96 -27.71
CA PRO A 431 -39.37 -13.84 -29.08
C PRO A 431 -39.57 -12.40 -29.58
N THR A 432 -39.63 -12.33 -30.90
CA THR A 432 -39.66 -11.22 -31.87
C THR A 432 -40.89 -10.33 -31.81
N ASN A 433 -40.72 -9.01 -31.99
CA ASN A 433 -41.29 -8.20 -33.10
C ASN A 433 -41.18 -6.69 -32.82
N GLY A 434 -40.98 -5.91 -33.88
CA GLY A 434 -41.21 -4.45 -33.88
C GLY A 434 -39.95 -3.64 -34.13
N ALA A 435 -39.69 -3.34 -35.40
CA ALA A 435 -38.70 -2.36 -35.82
C ALA A 435 -39.15 -0.95 -35.43
N ASP A 436 -38.33 -0.25 -34.65
CA ASP A 436 -38.27 1.21 -34.60
C ASP A 436 -36.79 1.60 -34.54
N THR A 437 -36.20 1.72 -35.73
CA THR A 437 -34.88 2.31 -35.93
C THR A 437 -34.97 3.81 -35.76
N ASN A 438 -34.82 4.28 -34.52
CA ASN A 438 -34.34 5.63 -34.24
C ASN A 438 -33.13 5.52 -33.31
N SER A 439 -31.99 5.14 -33.91
CA SER A 439 -30.68 5.28 -33.30
C SER A 439 -30.41 6.77 -33.09
N LYS A 440 -30.79 7.32 -31.93
CA LYS A 440 -30.36 8.64 -31.48
C LYS A 440 -28.84 8.70 -31.59
N GLN A 441 -28.34 9.45 -32.56
CA GLN A 441 -26.95 9.88 -32.60
C GLN A 441 -26.60 10.47 -31.23
N ILE A 442 -25.55 9.97 -30.60
CA ILE A 442 -24.97 10.58 -29.40
C ILE A 442 -24.28 11.86 -29.89
N VAL A 443 -25.02 12.97 -29.86
CA VAL A 443 -24.46 14.29 -30.09
C VAL A 443 -23.55 14.58 -28.91
N SER A 444 -22.24 14.74 -29.15
CA SER A 444 -21.35 15.33 -28.15
C SER A 444 -21.88 16.73 -27.84
N ASN A 445 -22.61 16.87 -26.75
CA ASN A 445 -23.14 18.15 -26.33
C ASN A 445 -21.94 18.97 -25.83
N GLU A 446 -21.46 19.91 -26.64
CA GLU A 446 -20.35 20.81 -26.29
C GLU A 446 -20.64 21.57 -24.97
N ASN A 447 -21.91 21.68 -24.58
CA ASN A 447 -22.37 22.29 -23.33
C ASN A 447 -22.49 21.32 -22.15
N GLN A 448 -22.23 20.02 -22.34
CA GLN A 448 -22.24 19.05 -21.24
C GLN A 448 -21.09 19.34 -20.27
N ARG A 449 -21.41 19.32 -18.98
CA ARG A 449 -20.46 19.64 -17.90
C ARG A 449 -20.45 18.57 -16.82
N LEU A 450 -19.25 18.31 -16.30
CA LEU A 450 -19.04 17.53 -15.08
C LEU A 450 -18.42 18.44 -14.02
N VAL A 451 -19.13 18.64 -12.91
CA VAL A 451 -18.66 19.42 -11.77
C VAL A 451 -18.31 18.48 -10.62
N ILE A 452 -17.12 18.62 -10.07
CA ILE A 452 -16.63 17.82 -8.95
C ILE A 452 -16.43 18.77 -7.76
N THR A 453 -17.17 18.55 -6.67
CA THR A 453 -16.99 19.37 -5.46
C THR A 453 -15.77 18.91 -4.68
N VAL A 454 -15.02 19.83 -4.10
CA VAL A 454 -13.85 19.55 -3.25
C VAL A 454 -13.97 20.36 -1.96
N GLY A 455 -13.62 19.78 -0.81
CA GLY A 455 -13.59 20.51 0.47
C GLY A 455 -14.04 19.68 1.68
N TYR A 456 -13.83 20.20 2.89
CA TYR A 456 -14.11 19.49 4.15
C TYR A 456 -15.58 19.13 4.35
N PRO A 457 -15.90 18.06 5.10
CA PRO A 457 -17.27 17.89 5.61
C PRO A 457 -17.78 19.18 6.27
N ALA A 458 -19.08 19.44 6.17
CA ALA A 458 -19.72 20.69 6.62
C ALA A 458 -19.29 22.00 5.92
N SER A 459 -18.56 21.93 4.78
CA SER A 459 -18.20 23.11 3.98
C SER A 459 -19.32 23.67 3.09
N GLY A 460 -20.48 23.02 3.00
CA GLY A 460 -21.63 23.49 2.19
C GLY A 460 -21.83 22.81 0.83
N LYS A 461 -20.91 21.91 0.42
CA LYS A 461 -20.98 21.16 -0.86
C LYS A 461 -22.34 20.52 -1.13
N SER A 462 -22.87 19.77 -0.17
CA SER A 462 -24.12 19.03 -0.38
C SER A 462 -25.35 19.92 -0.42
N TYR A 463 -25.29 21.08 0.24
CA TYR A 463 -26.32 22.11 0.09
C TYR A 463 -26.32 22.66 -1.34
N PHE A 464 -25.15 23.07 -1.83
CA PHE A 464 -24.97 23.55 -3.20
C PHE A 464 -25.42 22.50 -4.23
N ALA A 465 -24.96 21.26 -4.11
CA ALA A 465 -25.28 20.20 -5.05
C ALA A 465 -26.78 19.85 -5.05
N SER A 466 -27.43 19.84 -3.88
CA SER A 466 -28.88 19.60 -3.78
C SER A 466 -29.68 20.72 -4.44
N LYS A 467 -29.31 21.98 -4.20
CA LYS A 467 -29.96 23.14 -4.84
C LYS A 467 -29.73 23.16 -6.35
N LEU A 468 -28.54 22.78 -6.81
CA LEU A 468 -28.25 22.71 -8.24
C LEU A 468 -29.05 21.57 -8.91
N ALA A 469 -29.23 20.44 -8.22
CA ALA A 469 -30.03 19.34 -8.73
C ALA A 469 -31.52 19.70 -8.91
N GLN A 470 -32.07 20.49 -7.99
CA GLN A 470 -33.43 21.04 -8.12
C GLN A 470 -33.61 21.93 -9.36
N ARG A 471 -32.50 22.39 -9.97
CA ARG A 471 -32.47 23.24 -11.15
C ARG A 471 -32.03 22.49 -12.42
N GLY A 472 -32.19 21.16 -12.44
CA GLY A 472 -32.04 20.33 -13.65
C GLY A 472 -30.69 19.65 -13.82
N TRP A 473 -29.77 19.76 -12.86
CA TRP A 473 -28.52 18.99 -12.86
C TRP A 473 -28.72 17.60 -12.26
N MET A 474 -27.96 16.62 -12.75
CA MET A 474 -27.92 15.30 -12.11
C MET A 474 -26.92 15.31 -10.96
N ARG A 475 -27.33 14.81 -9.79
CA ARG A 475 -26.45 14.70 -8.60
C ARG A 475 -26.02 13.27 -8.36
N VAL A 476 -24.73 13.08 -8.13
CA VAL A 476 -24.13 11.81 -7.71
C VAL A 476 -23.53 12.00 -6.31
N ASN A 477 -24.12 11.34 -5.32
CA ASN A 477 -23.65 11.36 -3.93
C ASN A 477 -23.46 9.92 -3.42
N GLN A 478 -22.30 9.63 -2.82
CA GLN A 478 -22.01 8.31 -2.28
C GLN A 478 -22.80 7.98 -1.02
N ASP A 479 -23.08 8.96 -0.15
CA ASP A 479 -23.84 8.72 1.08
C ASP A 479 -25.27 8.23 0.75
N GLU A 480 -25.83 8.67 -0.38
CA GLU A 480 -27.17 8.27 -0.85
C GLU A 480 -27.14 6.94 -1.63
N LEU A 481 -26.10 6.70 -2.43
CA LEU A 481 -25.99 5.52 -3.30
C LEU A 481 -25.31 4.32 -2.60
N GLY A 482 -24.68 4.54 -1.45
CA GLY A 482 -23.99 3.55 -0.61
C GLY A 482 -22.57 3.22 -1.08
N THR A 483 -22.41 2.74 -2.32
CA THR A 483 -21.08 2.27 -2.80
C THR A 483 -20.51 3.18 -3.89
N ARG A 484 -19.18 3.37 -3.86
CA ARG A 484 -18.45 4.12 -4.89
C ARG A 484 -18.73 3.61 -6.30
N LYS A 485 -18.80 2.28 -6.48
CA LYS A 485 -19.11 1.67 -7.78
C LYS A 485 -20.46 2.12 -8.34
N LYS A 486 -21.48 2.23 -7.49
CA LYS A 486 -22.80 2.73 -7.89
C LYS A 486 -22.74 4.20 -8.30
N CYS A 487 -21.92 5.03 -7.65
CA CYS A 487 -21.68 6.42 -8.07
C CYS A 487 -21.05 6.49 -9.45
N GLU A 488 -20.02 5.68 -9.70
CA GLU A 488 -19.35 5.60 -11.01
C GLU A 488 -20.31 5.14 -12.11
N ASP A 489 -21.15 4.13 -11.84
CA ASP A 489 -22.15 3.65 -12.78
C ASP A 489 -23.24 4.69 -13.09
N ASN A 490 -23.73 5.41 -12.07
CA ASN A 490 -24.71 6.48 -12.27
C ASN A 490 -24.11 7.65 -13.04
N LEU A 491 -22.89 8.07 -12.69
CA LEU A 491 -22.18 9.11 -13.42
C LEU A 491 -22.05 8.75 -14.89
N ALA A 492 -21.55 7.54 -15.20
CA ALA A 492 -21.43 7.09 -16.59
C ALA A 492 -22.77 7.08 -17.33
N GLN A 493 -23.86 6.65 -16.67
CA GLN A 493 -25.20 6.68 -17.27
C GLN A 493 -25.70 8.09 -17.58
N TYR A 494 -25.55 9.04 -16.66
CA TYR A 494 -25.94 10.44 -16.88
C TYR A 494 -25.10 11.07 -17.98
N LEU A 495 -23.78 10.85 -17.96
CA LEU A 495 -22.90 11.37 -18.99
C LEU A 495 -23.24 10.82 -20.38
N LYS A 496 -23.55 9.52 -20.49
CA LYS A 496 -23.99 8.90 -21.74
C LYS A 496 -25.31 9.49 -22.28
N ARG A 497 -26.18 10.01 -21.40
CA ARG A 497 -27.44 10.66 -21.79
C ARG A 497 -27.27 12.11 -22.23
N GLY A 498 -26.06 12.67 -22.09
CA GLY A 498 -25.79 14.09 -22.37
C GLY A 498 -26.10 15.02 -21.19
N ASP A 499 -26.40 14.47 -20.02
CA ASP A 499 -26.76 15.26 -18.84
C ASP A 499 -25.52 15.95 -18.24
N SER A 500 -25.72 17.14 -17.67
CA SER A 500 -24.70 17.79 -16.83
C SER A 500 -24.81 17.29 -15.39
N VAL A 501 -23.67 16.94 -14.79
CA VAL A 501 -23.61 16.17 -13.54
C VAL A 501 -22.75 16.87 -12.51
N ILE A 502 -23.21 16.88 -11.25
CA ILE A 502 -22.42 17.27 -10.09
C ILE A 502 -22.12 16.05 -9.20
N VAL A 503 -20.84 15.84 -8.90
CA VAL A 503 -20.36 14.81 -7.97
C VAL A 503 -20.15 15.44 -6.60
N ASP A 504 -21.07 15.14 -5.67
CA ASP A 504 -21.13 15.66 -4.31
C ASP A 504 -20.37 14.73 -3.36
N ARG A 505 -19.07 14.99 -3.19
CA ARG A 505 -18.17 14.30 -2.26
C ARG A 505 -17.11 15.26 -1.74
N CYS A 506 -16.31 14.82 -0.77
CA CYS A 506 -15.18 15.61 -0.27
C CYS A 506 -14.02 15.70 -1.26
N ASN A 507 -13.75 14.62 -2.02
CA ASN A 507 -12.72 14.56 -3.07
C ASN A 507 -11.38 15.18 -2.61
N PHE A 508 -10.92 14.75 -1.44
CA PHE A 508 -9.84 15.40 -0.68
C PHE A 508 -8.44 15.05 -1.17
N ASP A 509 -8.28 14.03 -2.00
CA ASP A 509 -7.00 13.60 -2.56
C ASP A 509 -7.05 13.56 -4.10
N ILE A 510 -5.87 13.46 -4.72
CA ILE A 510 -5.69 13.42 -6.18
C ILE A 510 -6.40 12.18 -6.77
N GLN A 511 -6.29 11.01 -6.14
CA GLN A 511 -6.82 9.75 -6.67
C GLN A 511 -8.37 9.74 -6.77
N GLN A 512 -9.06 10.34 -5.81
CA GLN A 512 -10.51 10.50 -5.84
C GLN A 512 -10.94 11.40 -6.99
N ARG A 513 -10.28 12.56 -7.13
CA ARG A 513 -10.55 13.52 -8.21
C ARG A 513 -10.27 12.90 -9.59
N ARG A 514 -9.13 12.21 -9.71
CA ARG A 514 -8.68 11.50 -10.92
C ARG A 514 -9.71 10.51 -11.44
N SER A 515 -10.38 9.78 -10.55
CA SER A 515 -11.38 8.78 -10.95
C SER A 515 -12.57 9.40 -11.69
N TRP A 516 -13.06 10.55 -11.21
CA TRP A 516 -14.17 11.27 -11.85
C TRP A 516 -13.74 11.92 -13.16
N LEU A 517 -12.55 12.54 -13.17
CA LEU A 517 -11.95 13.10 -14.38
C LEU A 517 -11.84 12.05 -15.49
N LYS A 518 -11.34 10.86 -15.15
CA LYS A 518 -11.21 9.72 -16.06
C LYS A 518 -12.55 9.32 -16.68
N ILE A 519 -13.60 9.17 -15.85
CA ILE A 519 -14.94 8.81 -16.33
C ILE A 519 -15.51 9.89 -17.26
N GLY A 520 -15.32 11.17 -16.92
CA GLY A 520 -15.73 12.29 -17.77
C GLY A 520 -15.06 12.27 -19.15
N LYS A 521 -13.73 12.12 -19.19
CA LYS A 521 -12.96 12.05 -20.44
C LYS A 521 -13.35 10.84 -21.29
N GLN A 522 -13.58 9.67 -20.68
CA GLN A 522 -14.06 8.46 -21.37
C GLN A 522 -15.42 8.63 -22.04
N HIS A 523 -16.24 9.59 -21.60
CA HIS A 523 -17.54 9.91 -22.20
C HIS A 523 -17.50 11.18 -23.06
N GLY A 524 -16.30 11.70 -23.36
CA GLY A 524 -16.13 12.84 -24.27
C GLY A 524 -16.47 14.20 -23.65
N VAL A 525 -16.62 14.27 -22.32
CA VAL A 525 -16.91 15.53 -21.63
C VAL A 525 -15.67 16.43 -21.68
N LYS A 526 -15.78 17.56 -22.37
CA LYS A 526 -14.69 18.54 -22.48
C LYS A 526 -14.61 19.47 -21.28
N ASN A 527 -15.75 19.81 -20.68
CA ASN A 527 -15.87 20.74 -19.56
C ASN A 527 -15.96 19.96 -18.22
N ILE A 528 -14.81 19.68 -17.62
CA ILE A 528 -14.74 18.99 -16.32
C ILE A 528 -14.11 19.94 -15.30
N LEU A 529 -14.88 20.40 -14.32
CA LEU A 529 -14.53 21.49 -13.43
C LEU A 529 -14.46 21.03 -11.97
N ILE A 530 -13.58 21.68 -11.20
CA ILE A 530 -13.56 21.59 -9.75
C ILE A 530 -14.28 22.80 -9.15
N LEU A 531 -15.17 22.56 -8.19
CA LEU A 531 -15.66 23.57 -7.25
C LEU A 531 -15.07 23.30 -5.88
N TRP A 532 -14.05 24.08 -5.52
CA TRP A 532 -13.34 23.94 -4.26
C TRP A 532 -13.93 24.85 -3.18
N PHE A 533 -14.70 24.24 -2.28
CA PHE A 533 -15.20 24.88 -1.07
C PHE A 533 -14.08 25.00 -0.05
N LYS A 534 -13.28 26.05 -0.19
CA LYS A 534 -12.14 26.40 0.67
C LYS A 534 -12.62 27.15 1.91
N ILE A 535 -13.55 26.51 2.63
CA ILE A 535 -14.12 27.03 3.87
C ILE A 535 -13.19 26.68 5.03
N ASP A 536 -13.00 27.64 5.93
CA ASP A 536 -12.18 27.48 7.12
C ASP A 536 -12.55 26.22 7.94
N ALA A 537 -11.53 25.49 8.37
CA ALA A 537 -11.71 24.21 9.05
C ALA A 537 -12.39 24.38 10.41
N ASP A 538 -12.11 25.47 11.13
CA ASP A 538 -12.72 25.73 12.43
C ASP A 538 -14.18 26.15 12.28
N LEU A 539 -14.52 26.86 11.22
CA LEU A 539 -15.92 27.06 10.83
C LEU A 539 -16.62 25.74 10.50
N CYS A 540 -15.97 24.84 9.75
CA CYS A 540 -16.52 23.50 9.47
C CYS A 540 -16.74 22.68 10.75
N LYS A 541 -15.81 22.73 11.70
CA LYS A 541 -15.96 22.10 13.04
C LYS A 541 -17.13 22.70 13.82
N LYS A 542 -17.29 24.02 13.81
CA LYS A 542 -18.47 24.67 14.45
C LYS A 542 -19.77 24.20 13.81
N ARG A 543 -19.81 24.12 12.47
CA ARG A 543 -20.99 23.67 11.71
C ARG A 543 -21.32 22.20 11.95
N ILE A 544 -20.33 21.31 12.08
CA ILE A 544 -20.58 19.88 12.24
C ILE A 544 -21.18 19.53 13.61
N VAL A 545 -20.80 20.28 14.65
CA VAL A 545 -21.31 20.07 16.02
C VAL A 545 -22.81 20.35 16.13
N VAL A 546 -23.29 21.35 15.39
CA VAL A 546 -24.70 21.81 15.44
C VAL A 546 -25.58 21.20 14.35
N ARG A 547 -25.04 20.37 13.46
CA ARG A 547 -25.78 19.82 12.32
C ARG A 547 -26.68 18.67 12.76
N GLU A 548 -27.98 18.78 12.52
CA GLU A 548 -28.97 17.74 12.85
C GLU A 548 -29.09 16.66 11.77
N ASP A 549 -28.84 17.02 10.49
CA ASP A 549 -29.12 16.20 9.30
C ASP A 549 -27.85 15.76 8.55
N HIS A 550 -27.06 14.85 9.10
CA HIS A 550 -26.03 14.14 8.32
C HIS A 550 -26.17 12.62 8.48
N PRO A 551 -26.31 11.84 7.38
CA PRO A 551 -26.55 10.40 7.44
C PRO A 551 -25.36 9.59 7.98
N THR A 552 -24.12 10.08 7.82
CA THR A 552 -22.90 9.27 8.04
C THR A 552 -21.92 9.81 9.10
N ILE A 553 -22.18 10.96 9.75
CA ILE A 553 -21.22 11.57 10.70
C ILE A 553 -21.88 11.70 12.08
N PRO A 554 -21.30 11.10 13.15
CA PRO A 554 -21.83 11.21 14.51
C PRO A 554 -21.81 12.65 15.02
N LYS A 555 -22.80 13.00 15.85
CA LYS A 555 -22.89 14.31 16.51
C LYS A 555 -21.76 14.51 17.52
N GLY A 556 -21.40 15.77 17.79
CA GLY A 556 -20.50 16.13 18.90
C GLY A 556 -19.01 16.00 18.58
N ASN A 557 -18.20 15.71 19.60
CA ASN A 557 -16.72 15.74 19.53
C ASN A 557 -16.14 14.77 18.47
N GLU A 558 -16.84 13.68 18.17
CA GLU A 558 -16.45 12.72 17.11
C GLU A 558 -16.43 13.37 15.71
N GLY A 559 -17.33 14.33 15.44
CA GLY A 559 -17.35 15.10 14.19
C GLY A 559 -16.14 16.02 14.04
N ILE A 560 -15.62 16.56 15.15
CA ILE A 560 -14.41 17.40 15.15
C ILE A 560 -13.18 16.56 14.76
N GLU A 561 -13.06 15.35 15.32
CA GLU A 561 -11.97 14.44 14.97
C GLU A 561 -11.99 14.04 13.50
N ILE A 562 -13.18 13.90 12.91
CA ILE A 562 -13.33 13.64 11.47
C ILE A 562 -12.74 14.81 10.68
N ILE A 563 -13.12 16.06 10.97
CA ILE A 563 -12.54 17.22 10.26
C ILE A 563 -11.01 17.25 10.42
N SER A 564 -10.49 17.04 11.63
CA SER A 564 -9.04 16.99 11.87
C SER A 564 -8.33 15.89 11.07
N LYS A 565 -8.96 14.71 10.91
CA LYS A 565 -8.45 13.66 10.01
C LYS A 565 -8.43 14.11 8.56
N PHE A 566 -9.50 14.76 8.09
CA PHE A 566 -9.55 15.30 6.74
C PHE A 566 -8.48 16.36 6.50
N GLN A 567 -8.21 17.26 7.46
CA GLN A 567 -7.14 18.27 7.34
C GLN A 567 -5.77 17.62 7.06
N ASN A 568 -5.47 16.49 7.70
CA ASN A 568 -4.20 15.78 7.50
C ASN A 568 -4.12 15.04 6.16
N MET A 569 -5.26 14.64 5.58
CA MET A 569 -5.32 13.90 4.32
C MET A 569 -5.51 14.81 3.09
N PHE A 570 -5.90 16.06 3.30
CA PHE A 570 -6.33 16.95 2.23
C PHE A 570 -5.15 17.40 1.37
N VAL A 571 -5.32 17.27 0.06
CA VAL A 571 -4.43 17.79 -0.96
C VAL A 571 -5.21 18.77 -1.82
N ASP A 572 -4.72 20.00 -1.86
CA ASP A 572 -5.31 21.07 -2.66
C ASP A 572 -5.42 20.63 -4.13
N PRO A 573 -6.53 20.95 -4.82
CA PRO A 573 -6.67 20.67 -6.24
C PRO A 573 -5.70 21.53 -7.05
N MET A 574 -5.03 20.93 -8.04
CA MET A 574 -4.01 21.59 -8.86
C MET A 574 -4.35 21.54 -10.35
N ASP A 575 -3.97 22.58 -11.09
CA ASP A 575 -4.23 22.67 -12.54
C ASP A 575 -3.60 21.50 -13.33
N ILE A 576 -2.45 21.02 -12.87
CA ILE A 576 -1.72 19.88 -13.45
C ILE A 576 -2.49 18.55 -13.39
N GLU A 577 -3.58 18.45 -12.62
CA GLU A 577 -4.43 17.25 -12.58
C GLU A 577 -5.23 17.04 -13.88
N GLY A 578 -5.39 18.08 -14.70
CA GLY A 578 -6.03 18.00 -16.02
C GLY A 578 -7.50 18.40 -16.06
N PHE A 579 -7.97 19.16 -15.07
CA PHE A 579 -9.29 19.80 -15.06
C PHE A 579 -9.34 20.99 -16.02
N SER A 580 -10.53 21.28 -16.55
CA SER A 580 -10.74 22.43 -17.44
C SER A 580 -10.70 23.77 -16.69
N ASN A 581 -11.11 23.75 -15.41
CA ASN A 581 -11.08 24.92 -14.53
C ASN A 581 -11.18 24.47 -13.06
N ILE A 582 -10.56 25.23 -12.16
CA ILE A 582 -10.69 25.10 -10.71
C ILE A 582 -11.21 26.43 -10.16
N GLU A 583 -12.44 26.41 -9.65
CA GLU A 583 -13.05 27.58 -9.03
C GLU A 583 -13.14 27.41 -7.52
N THR A 584 -12.68 28.43 -6.79
CA THR A 584 -12.67 28.44 -5.34
C THR A 584 -13.91 29.17 -4.81
N ILE A 585 -14.53 28.58 -3.78
CA ILE A 585 -15.66 29.11 -3.03
C ILE A 585 -15.22 29.28 -1.57
N ASN A 586 -15.09 30.53 -1.13
CA ASN A 586 -14.62 30.92 0.19
C ASN A 586 -15.76 31.34 1.13
N SER A 587 -16.94 31.64 0.59
CA SER A 587 -18.09 32.09 1.37
C SER A 587 -19.43 31.55 0.86
N GLU A 588 -20.49 31.78 1.63
CA GLU A 588 -21.85 31.40 1.24
C GLU A 588 -22.38 32.28 0.10
N GLU A 589 -22.01 33.56 0.08
CA GLU A 589 -22.34 34.49 -1.00
C GLU A 589 -21.72 34.03 -2.33
N GLU A 590 -20.43 33.66 -2.33
CA GLU A 590 -19.77 33.09 -3.51
C GLU A 590 -20.44 31.78 -3.96
N SER A 591 -20.81 30.91 -3.01
CA SER A 591 -21.54 29.68 -3.29
C SER A 591 -22.89 29.97 -3.97
N ASN A 592 -23.64 30.96 -3.50
CA ASN A 592 -24.94 31.32 -4.07
C ASN A 592 -24.81 31.94 -5.47
N LEU A 593 -23.80 32.79 -5.69
CA LEU A 593 -23.51 33.35 -7.02
C LEU A 593 -23.12 32.26 -8.03
N ALA A 594 -22.26 31.33 -7.62
CA ALA A 594 -21.90 30.19 -8.46
C ALA A 594 -23.14 29.32 -8.79
N LEU A 595 -24.03 29.11 -7.81
CA LEU A 595 -25.25 28.33 -7.98
C LEU A 595 -26.17 28.93 -9.05
N GLU A 596 -26.38 30.25 -9.03
CA GLU A 596 -27.16 30.93 -10.08
C GLU A 596 -26.52 30.77 -11.46
N ARG A 597 -25.20 30.95 -11.55
CA ARG A 597 -24.46 30.82 -12.80
C ARG A 597 -24.56 29.40 -13.39
N PHE A 598 -24.35 28.35 -12.59
CA PHE A 598 -24.45 26.96 -13.07
C PHE A 598 -25.90 26.56 -13.40
N ALA A 599 -26.89 27.09 -12.69
CA ALA A 599 -28.29 26.84 -13.01
C ALA A 599 -28.69 27.39 -14.38
N GLN A 600 -28.24 28.60 -14.71
CA GLN A 600 -28.52 29.23 -16.02
C GLN A 600 -27.93 28.43 -17.20
N MET A 601 -26.85 27.68 -16.98
CA MET A 601 -26.19 26.87 -18.01
C MET A 601 -27.03 25.68 -18.52
N VAL A 602 -28.00 25.22 -17.73
CA VAL A 602 -28.93 24.14 -18.14
C VAL A 602 -30.29 24.71 -18.58
N ALA A 603 -30.59 25.95 -18.22
CA ALA A 603 -31.85 26.62 -18.49
C ALA A 603 -31.99 27.26 -19.90
N GLN A 604 -30.97 27.17 -20.78
CA GLN A 604 -31.12 27.58 -22.18
C GLN A 604 -31.61 26.40 -23.03
N PRO A 605 -32.90 26.35 -23.44
CA PRO A 605 -33.29 25.55 -24.58
C PRO A 605 -32.67 26.15 -25.84
N THR A 606 -32.26 25.28 -26.76
CA THR A 606 -31.98 25.57 -28.17
C THR A 606 -32.98 26.60 -28.70
N ILE A 607 -32.55 27.83 -28.94
CA ILE A 607 -33.28 28.75 -29.81
C ILE A 607 -33.19 28.14 -31.20
N GLU A 608 -34.32 27.68 -31.71
CA GLU A 608 -34.49 27.20 -33.06
C GLU A 608 -33.98 28.25 -34.05
N GLU A 609 -33.08 27.86 -34.94
CA GLU A 609 -32.89 28.50 -36.24
C GLU A 609 -34.17 28.33 -37.06
N SER A 610 -35.20 29.11 -36.76
CA SER A 610 -36.34 29.30 -37.65
C SER A 610 -36.92 30.69 -37.43
N ASN A 611 -36.24 31.72 -37.94
CA ASN A 611 -36.84 33.02 -38.29
C ASN A 611 -35.87 33.93 -39.05
N ILE A 612 -35.20 33.41 -40.08
CA ILE A 612 -34.62 34.23 -41.15
C ILE A 612 -35.20 33.74 -42.47
N THR A 613 -36.44 34.12 -42.75
CA THR A 613 -37.03 34.20 -44.10
C THR A 613 -38.42 34.80 -43.94
N ASN A 614 -38.50 36.14 -43.96
CA ASN A 614 -39.59 36.94 -44.53
C ASN A 614 -39.49 38.38 -44.03
N LEU A 615 -38.56 39.14 -44.61
CA LEU A 615 -38.60 40.60 -44.64
C LEU A 615 -37.84 41.06 -45.89
N SER A 616 -38.36 40.65 -47.04
CA SER A 616 -37.97 41.19 -48.35
C SER A 616 -39.23 41.33 -49.21
N SER A 617 -40.04 42.34 -48.89
CA SER A 617 -41.01 42.94 -49.82
C SER A 617 -41.75 44.09 -49.15
N LEU A 618 -41.10 45.26 -49.05
CA LEU A 618 -41.80 46.53 -49.07
C LEU A 618 -41.03 47.44 -50.02
N THR A 619 -41.58 47.50 -51.21
CA THR A 619 -41.17 48.25 -52.38
C THR A 619 -41.21 49.74 -52.09
N ILE A 620 -40.20 50.43 -52.62
CA ILE A 620 -40.11 51.88 -52.76
C ILE A 620 -41.24 52.35 -53.68
N GLU A 621 -42.07 53.27 -53.22
CA GLU A 621 -42.74 54.25 -54.08
C GLU A 621 -42.44 55.65 -53.57
N ALA A 622 -41.70 56.39 -54.39
CA ALA A 622 -41.48 57.82 -54.29
C ALA A 622 -42.63 58.56 -54.97
N ALA A 623 -43.06 59.72 -54.43
CA ALA A 623 -43.34 60.92 -55.23
C ALA A 623 -43.75 62.14 -54.36
N VAL A 624 -43.15 63.27 -54.75
CA VAL A 624 -43.46 64.70 -54.51
C VAL A 624 -43.01 65.34 -53.20
#